data_AF-A0A7D5USA8-F1
#
_entry.id   AF-A0A7D5USA8-F1
#
_cell.length_a   1.000
_cell.length_b   1.000
_cell.length_c   1.000
_cell.angle_alpha   90.00
_cell.angle_beta   90.00
_cell.angle_gamma   90.00
#
_symmetry.space_group_name_H-M   'P 1'
#
loop_
_entity.id
_entity.type
_entity.pdbx_description
1 polymer ?
#
loop_
_entity_poly.entity_id
_entity_poly.type
_entity_poly.pdbx_seq_one_letter_code
_entity_poly.pdbx_strand_id
1 'polypeptide(L)'
;MIGFSTSKIIVIAVAAFIFPSQDTSLCEAALASVCPSDSVCFQWGVPESSSGSESGAMYLQLQASLSYQWIGLGTGSRMRGSNMLVVYQNGHGNVTLSTRQSTGHSMPTYAQRPDVQLLEGSGVLNGTLRANIRCGECSDVGVGGSSNWITAWKQGPPLHSSDLSEAIAYHDGYSSFSVDLAKAAIASDENPFLSANSSVDTHSGPSSAVSGLNTVDQTSETAALLCAHGIVMSVVFLIGFPAGSFIMLLVGRWKIHAGWQVLSFIGLCCGFAIGVIISPRYN
;
A
#
# COMPACT_ATOMS: atom_id res chain seq x y z
N MET A 1 -8.17 -68.97 75.28
CA MET A 1 -8.66 -67.62 75.62
C MET A 1 -7.42 -66.77 75.87
N ILE A 2 -7.03 -65.72 75.17
CA ILE A 2 -7.62 -64.88 74.12
C ILE A 2 -6.43 -64.53 73.19
N GLY A 3 -6.61 -64.69 71.87
CA GLY A 3 -5.59 -64.38 70.88
C GLY A 3 -5.50 -62.88 70.60
N PHE A 4 -4.28 -62.35 70.59
CA PHE A 4 -3.97 -60.99 70.12
C PHE A 4 -4.08 -60.95 68.59
N SER A 5 -4.93 -60.06 68.06
CA SER A 5 -4.95 -59.70 66.63
C SER A 5 -4.38 -58.29 66.48
N THR A 6 -3.19 -58.18 65.91
CA THR A 6 -2.55 -56.93 65.54
C THR A 6 -3.05 -56.50 64.16
N SER A 7 -3.79 -55.38 64.11
CA SER A 7 -4.21 -54.76 62.86
C SER A 7 -3.02 -54.08 62.18
N LYS A 8 -2.63 -54.56 61.00
CA LYS A 8 -1.66 -53.89 60.13
C LYS A 8 -2.37 -52.79 59.32
N ILE A 9 -2.02 -51.53 59.57
CA ILE A 9 -2.41 -50.40 58.73
C ILE A 9 -1.49 -50.39 57.51
N ILE A 10 -2.04 -50.58 56.31
CA ILE A 10 -1.33 -50.42 55.04
C ILE A 10 -1.54 -48.97 54.60
N VAL A 11 -0.47 -48.18 54.59
CA VAL A 11 -0.46 -46.83 54.01
C VAL A 11 -0.12 -46.96 52.53
N ILE A 12 -1.08 -46.68 51.66
CA ILE A 12 -0.86 -46.60 50.21
C ILE A 12 -0.39 -45.18 49.90
N ALA A 13 0.88 -45.01 49.55
CA ALA A 13 1.41 -43.76 49.03
C ALA A 13 1.00 -43.61 47.55
N VAL A 14 0.09 -42.68 47.26
CA VAL A 14 -0.24 -42.28 45.90
C VAL A 14 0.82 -41.27 45.45
N ALA A 15 1.70 -41.67 44.53
CA ALA A 15 2.62 -40.75 43.88
C ALA A 15 1.83 -39.87 42.90
N ALA A 16 1.70 -38.58 43.21
CA ALA A 16 1.15 -37.60 42.28
C ALA A 16 2.19 -37.32 41.18
N PHE A 17 1.93 -37.82 39.97
CA PHE A 17 2.67 -37.40 38.79
C PHE A 17 2.26 -35.97 38.44
N ILE A 18 3.14 -35.01 38.76
CA ILE A 18 3.03 -33.64 38.27
C ILE A 18 3.49 -33.67 36.82
N PHE A 19 2.53 -33.66 35.89
CA PHE A 19 2.83 -33.38 34.49
C PHE A 19 3.19 -31.88 34.39
N PRO A 20 4.34 -31.50 33.79
CA PRO A 20 4.58 -30.10 33.48
C PRO A 20 3.48 -29.63 32.53
N SER A 21 2.77 -28.58 32.91
CA SER A 21 1.90 -27.85 31.99
C SER A 21 2.77 -27.36 30.84
N GLN A 22 2.55 -27.90 29.64
CA GLN A 22 3.04 -27.26 28.44
C GLN A 22 2.26 -25.96 28.32
N ASP A 23 2.91 -24.85 28.69
CA ASP A 23 2.45 -23.53 28.28
C ASP A 23 2.52 -23.51 26.75
N THR A 24 1.39 -23.82 26.12
CA THR A 24 1.17 -23.46 24.72
C THR A 24 1.16 -21.93 24.70
N SER A 25 2.33 -21.34 24.44
CA SER A 25 2.44 -19.96 23.99
C SER A 25 1.53 -19.83 22.78
N LEU A 26 0.32 -19.30 22.98
CA LEU A 26 -0.51 -18.85 21.88
C LEU A 26 0.29 -17.72 21.24
N CYS A 27 0.96 -18.01 20.14
CA CYS A 27 1.52 -17.00 19.26
C CYS A 27 0.31 -16.17 18.81
N GLU A 28 0.12 -15.01 19.42
CA GLU A 28 -0.91 -14.08 18.98
C GLU A 28 -0.61 -13.72 17.52
N ALA A 29 -1.57 -13.95 16.63
CA ALA A 29 -1.41 -13.71 15.21
C ALA A 29 -0.99 -12.24 14.98
N ALA A 30 0.26 -12.03 14.56
CA ALA A 30 0.78 -10.69 14.32
C ALA A 30 0.51 -10.34 12.86
N LEU A 31 -0.62 -9.70 12.58
CA LEU A 31 -0.84 -9.13 11.24
C LEU A 31 0.16 -8.00 11.00
N ALA A 32 0.92 -8.09 9.91
CA ALA A 32 1.67 -6.93 9.44
C ALA A 32 0.67 -5.90 8.90
N SER A 33 0.86 -4.63 9.23
CA SER A 33 -0.06 -3.56 8.80
C SER A 33 0.68 -2.25 8.49
N VAL A 34 0.11 -1.51 7.53
CA VAL A 34 0.56 -0.16 7.12
C VAL A 34 -0.62 0.66 6.64
N CYS A 35 -0.62 1.95 6.99
CA CYS A 35 -1.55 2.94 6.45
C CYS A 35 -0.75 4.03 5.73
N PRO A 36 -0.61 3.96 4.40
CA PRO A 36 0.14 4.95 3.64
C PRO A 36 -0.49 6.35 3.63
N SER A 37 -1.77 6.44 4.00
CA SER A 37 -2.52 7.67 4.29
C SER A 37 -3.57 7.40 5.39
N ASP A 38 -4.17 8.46 5.94
CA ASP A 38 -5.25 8.36 6.94
C ASP A 38 -6.53 7.68 6.42
N SER A 39 -6.59 7.34 5.13
CA SER A 39 -7.79 6.82 4.48
C SER A 39 -7.54 5.56 3.65
N VAL A 40 -6.34 4.97 3.72
CA VAL A 40 -5.98 3.71 3.07
C VAL A 40 -5.07 2.91 3.98
N CYS A 41 -5.45 1.68 4.29
CA CYS A 41 -4.66 0.74 5.08
C CYS A 41 -4.62 -0.64 4.44
N PHE A 42 -3.51 -1.33 4.68
CA PHE A 42 -3.28 -2.69 4.25
C PHE A 42 -2.85 -3.57 5.43
N GLN A 43 -3.24 -4.85 5.38
CA GLN A 43 -2.74 -5.88 6.29
C GLN A 43 -2.30 -7.12 5.53
N TRP A 44 -1.35 -7.85 6.12
CA TRP A 44 -0.89 -9.16 5.67
C TRP A 44 -0.93 -10.16 6.82
N GLY A 45 -1.32 -11.39 6.49
CA GLY A 45 -1.20 -12.56 7.34
C GLY A 45 -0.67 -13.75 6.54
N VAL A 46 0.31 -14.47 7.08
CA VAL A 46 0.92 -15.64 6.44
C VAL A 46 0.73 -16.83 7.36
N PRO A 47 0.03 -17.90 6.93
CA PRO A 47 -0.12 -19.11 7.74
C PRO A 47 1.26 -19.65 8.13
N GLU A 48 1.41 -20.11 9.37
CA GLU A 48 2.68 -20.69 9.84
C GLU A 48 3.17 -21.84 8.93
N SER A 49 2.26 -22.60 8.32
CA SER A 49 2.58 -23.65 7.33
C SER A 49 3.26 -23.13 6.06
N SER A 50 3.10 -21.85 5.74
CA SER A 50 3.71 -21.17 4.59
C SER A 50 4.89 -20.29 5.01
N SER A 51 5.06 -20.02 6.30
CA SER A 51 6.14 -19.17 6.82
C SER A 51 7.52 -19.74 6.45
N GLY A 52 8.47 -18.87 6.07
CA GLY A 52 9.83 -19.27 5.71
C GLY A 52 10.00 -19.85 4.30
N SER A 53 8.94 -19.93 3.50
CA SER A 53 9.02 -20.43 2.11
C SER A 53 9.23 -19.30 1.08
N GLU A 54 9.81 -19.62 -0.08
CA GLU A 54 9.96 -18.68 -1.21
C GLU A 54 8.63 -18.38 -1.92
N SER A 55 7.56 -19.13 -1.60
CA SER A 55 6.20 -19.00 -2.08
C SER A 55 5.27 -19.71 -1.10
N GLY A 56 4.04 -19.23 -0.93
CA GLY A 56 3.08 -19.81 0.00
C GLY A 56 1.80 -19.00 0.11
N ALA A 57 0.86 -19.52 0.88
CA ALA A 57 -0.41 -18.84 1.10
C ALA A 57 -0.19 -17.54 1.88
N MET A 58 -0.94 -16.50 1.50
CA MET A 58 -1.04 -15.27 2.27
C MET A 58 -2.45 -14.69 2.19
N TYR A 59 -2.81 -13.97 3.23
CA TYR A 59 -4.04 -13.22 3.36
C TYR A 59 -3.70 -11.75 3.33
N LEU A 60 -4.43 -10.98 2.53
CA LEU A 60 -4.31 -9.53 2.46
C LEU A 60 -5.64 -8.89 2.77
N GLN A 61 -5.61 -7.77 3.46
CA GLN A 61 -6.75 -6.89 3.57
C GLN A 61 -6.41 -5.52 3.04
N LEU A 62 -7.34 -4.95 2.29
CA LEU A 62 -7.36 -3.54 1.91
C LEU A 62 -8.55 -2.89 2.60
N GLN A 63 -8.31 -1.76 3.29
CA GLN A 63 -9.34 -0.88 3.82
C GLN A 63 -9.13 0.53 3.27
N ALA A 64 -10.20 1.16 2.79
CA ALA A 64 -10.12 2.51 2.28
C ALA A 64 -11.41 3.31 2.46
N SER A 65 -11.29 4.63 2.49
CA SER A 65 -12.43 5.54 2.42
C SER A 65 -13.20 5.41 1.09
N LEU A 66 -14.50 5.72 1.10
CA LEU A 66 -15.33 5.74 -0.11
C LEU A 66 -15.05 6.93 -1.04
N SER A 67 -14.15 7.84 -0.66
CA SER A 67 -13.68 8.93 -1.52
C SER A 67 -12.74 8.48 -2.64
N TYR A 68 -12.29 7.23 -2.62
CA TYR A 68 -11.44 6.65 -3.65
C TYR A 68 -12.27 5.96 -4.73
N GLN A 69 -11.98 6.32 -5.98
CA GLN A 69 -12.51 5.67 -7.17
C GLN A 69 -11.99 4.24 -7.30
N TRP A 70 -10.68 4.06 -7.08
CA TRP A 70 -10.00 2.78 -7.06
C TRP A 70 -8.73 2.85 -6.19
N ILE A 71 -8.34 1.71 -5.61
CA ILE A 71 -7.09 1.53 -4.85
C ILE A 71 -6.38 0.29 -5.40
N GLY A 72 -5.06 0.36 -5.57
CA GLY A 72 -4.23 -0.73 -6.06
C GLY A 72 -3.10 -1.04 -5.11
N LEU A 73 -2.83 -2.34 -4.89
CA LEU A 73 -1.64 -2.85 -4.21
C LEU A 73 -0.86 -3.71 -5.20
N GLY A 74 0.43 -3.46 -5.37
CA GLY A 74 1.29 -4.17 -6.30
C GLY A 74 2.54 -4.74 -5.64
N THR A 75 3.01 -5.86 -6.18
CA THR A 75 4.25 -6.51 -5.75
C THR A 75 5.48 -5.84 -6.39
N GLY A 76 6.62 -5.89 -5.71
CA GLY A 76 7.86 -5.26 -6.17
C GLY A 76 7.97 -3.78 -5.80
N SER A 77 8.99 -3.11 -6.34
CA SER A 77 9.36 -1.73 -5.97
C SER A 77 8.95 -0.66 -7.00
N ARG A 78 8.31 -1.05 -8.11
CA ARG A 78 7.91 -0.13 -9.18
C ARG A 78 6.77 -0.70 -10.01
N MET A 79 6.06 0.16 -10.73
CA MET A 79 4.91 -0.21 -11.56
C MET A 79 5.26 -1.24 -12.63
N ARG A 80 6.33 -1.03 -13.40
CA ARG A 80 6.80 -1.96 -14.43
C ARG A 80 7.18 -3.31 -13.80
N GLY A 81 6.56 -4.38 -14.28
CA GLY A 81 6.81 -5.76 -13.84
C GLY A 81 6.05 -6.17 -12.59
N SER A 82 5.21 -5.28 -12.03
CA SER A 82 4.41 -5.58 -10.84
C SER A 82 3.14 -6.35 -11.20
N ASN A 83 2.78 -7.33 -10.37
CA ASN A 83 1.42 -7.87 -10.32
C ASN A 83 0.63 -7.06 -9.31
N MET A 84 -0.57 -6.64 -9.69
CA MET A 84 -1.38 -5.69 -8.94
C MET A 84 -2.74 -6.27 -8.60
N LEU A 85 -3.20 -5.98 -7.41
CA LEU A 85 -4.55 -6.18 -6.91
C LEU A 85 -5.23 -4.81 -6.91
N VAL A 86 -6.12 -4.57 -7.86
CA VAL A 86 -6.87 -3.31 -7.98
C VAL A 86 -8.29 -3.54 -7.50
N VAL A 87 -8.73 -2.73 -6.54
CA VAL A 87 -10.03 -2.82 -5.89
C VAL A 87 -10.83 -1.54 -6.11
N TYR A 88 -12.10 -1.71 -6.48
CA TYR A 88 -13.08 -0.63 -6.61
C TYR A 88 -14.49 -1.14 -6.29
N GLN A 89 -15.43 -0.22 -6.04
CA GLN A 89 -16.81 -0.57 -5.74
C GLN A 89 -17.51 -1.15 -6.98
N ASN A 90 -18.31 -2.20 -6.79
CA ASN A 90 -19.01 -2.88 -7.89
C ASN A 90 -20.42 -2.34 -8.19
N GLY A 91 -20.88 -1.33 -7.44
CA GLY A 91 -22.22 -0.74 -7.59
C GLY A 91 -23.34 -1.40 -6.79
N HIS A 92 -23.05 -2.52 -6.11
CA HIS A 92 -24.04 -3.36 -5.43
C HIS A 92 -23.71 -3.53 -3.94
N GLY A 93 -23.08 -2.53 -3.31
CA GLY A 93 -22.62 -2.60 -1.92
C GLY A 93 -21.43 -3.54 -1.69
N ASN A 94 -20.81 -4.04 -2.76
CA ASN A 94 -19.65 -4.92 -2.70
C ASN A 94 -18.48 -4.34 -3.52
N VAL A 95 -17.36 -5.05 -3.57
CA VAL A 95 -16.13 -4.66 -4.27
C VAL A 95 -15.82 -5.61 -5.42
N THR A 96 -15.13 -5.08 -6.41
CA THR A 96 -14.52 -5.83 -7.51
C THR A 96 -13.02 -5.92 -7.25
N LEU A 97 -12.47 -7.13 -7.29
CA LEU A 97 -11.04 -7.39 -7.21
C LEU A 97 -10.51 -7.74 -8.60
N SER A 98 -9.74 -6.83 -9.19
CA SER A 98 -9.12 -6.97 -10.49
C SER A 98 -7.63 -7.26 -10.35
N THR A 99 -7.19 -8.43 -10.79
CA THR A 99 -5.76 -8.78 -10.85
C THR A 99 -5.18 -8.24 -12.16
N ARG A 100 -4.10 -7.45 -12.07
CA ARG A 100 -3.51 -6.77 -13.24
C ARG A 100 -2.01 -6.96 -13.31
N GLN A 101 -1.47 -6.79 -14.51
CA GLN A 101 -0.03 -6.73 -14.76
C GLN A 101 0.33 -5.44 -15.49
N SER A 102 1.51 -4.91 -15.17
CA SER A 102 2.06 -3.76 -15.87
C SER A 102 3.41 -4.07 -16.52
N THR A 103 3.61 -3.61 -17.74
CA THR A 103 4.87 -3.69 -18.49
C THR A 103 5.65 -2.36 -18.49
N GLY A 104 5.12 -1.32 -17.85
CA GLY A 104 5.65 0.04 -17.96
C GLY A 104 4.88 1.07 -17.12
N HIS A 105 4.87 2.31 -17.60
CA HIS A 105 4.09 3.43 -17.05
C HIS A 105 2.81 3.67 -17.87
N SER A 106 2.11 2.58 -18.19
CA SER A 106 0.84 2.59 -18.92
C SER A 106 -0.22 1.90 -18.06
N MET A 107 -1.51 2.08 -18.38
CA MET A 107 -2.61 1.43 -17.64
C MET A 107 -2.36 -0.09 -17.55
N PRO A 108 -2.28 -0.66 -16.32
CA PRO A 108 -2.15 -2.10 -16.16
C PRO A 108 -3.37 -2.81 -16.75
N THR A 109 -3.14 -3.95 -17.40
CA THR A 109 -4.19 -4.75 -18.03
C THR A 109 -4.57 -5.92 -17.13
N TYR A 110 -5.85 -6.31 -17.18
CA TYR A 110 -6.32 -7.50 -16.47
C TYR A 110 -5.51 -8.74 -16.88
N ALA A 111 -5.07 -9.51 -15.87
CA ALA A 111 -4.40 -10.78 -16.03
C ALA A 111 -4.97 -11.73 -14.98
N GLN A 112 -5.56 -12.84 -15.40
CA GLN A 112 -6.21 -13.77 -14.49
C GLN A 112 -5.19 -14.41 -13.55
N ARG A 113 -5.50 -14.39 -12.25
CA ARG A 113 -4.76 -15.09 -11.20
C ARG A 113 -5.68 -16.04 -10.44
N PRO A 114 -5.71 -17.35 -10.80
CA PRO A 114 -6.63 -18.31 -10.18
C PRO A 114 -6.30 -18.60 -8.71
N ASP A 115 -5.09 -18.29 -8.27
CA ASP A 115 -4.63 -18.39 -6.89
C ASP A 115 -5.12 -17.23 -6.01
N VAL A 116 -5.67 -16.16 -6.60
CA VAL A 116 -6.17 -14.98 -5.88
C VAL A 116 -7.69 -14.96 -5.85
N GLN A 117 -8.26 -14.82 -4.66
CA GLN A 117 -9.70 -14.87 -4.45
C GLN A 117 -10.13 -13.80 -3.44
N LEU A 118 -11.26 -13.16 -3.73
CA LEU A 118 -11.94 -12.28 -2.77
C LEU A 118 -12.66 -13.15 -1.74
N LEU A 119 -12.47 -12.84 -0.45
CA LEU A 119 -13.00 -13.59 0.67
C LEU A 119 -14.24 -12.92 1.28
N GLU A 120 -14.93 -13.67 2.12
CA GLU A 120 -15.99 -13.17 2.99
C GLU A 120 -15.49 -12.01 3.88
N GLY A 121 -16.40 -11.10 4.22
CA GLY A 121 -16.11 -9.86 4.94
C GLY A 121 -15.62 -8.72 4.05
N SER A 122 -15.56 -8.93 2.73
CA SER A 122 -15.36 -7.88 1.73
C SER A 122 -16.65 -7.15 1.42
N GLY A 123 -16.54 -5.87 1.03
CA GLY A 123 -17.64 -5.04 0.57
C GLY A 123 -17.55 -3.60 1.06
N VAL A 124 -18.66 -2.87 0.96
CA VAL A 124 -18.79 -1.52 1.54
C VAL A 124 -19.48 -1.65 2.89
N LEU A 125 -18.70 -1.55 3.97
CA LEU A 125 -19.12 -1.83 5.34
C LEU A 125 -18.84 -0.61 6.23
N ASN A 126 -19.84 -0.10 6.93
CA ASN A 126 -19.72 1.03 7.87
C ASN A 126 -19.04 2.29 7.28
N GLY A 127 -19.29 2.59 6.00
CA GLY A 127 -18.67 3.74 5.33
C GLY A 127 -17.22 3.53 4.89
N THR A 128 -16.74 2.29 4.94
CA THR A 128 -15.38 1.90 4.53
C THR A 128 -15.47 0.82 3.45
N LEU A 129 -14.66 0.96 2.41
CA LEU A 129 -14.42 -0.08 1.42
C LEU A 129 -13.45 -1.10 2.01
N ARG A 130 -13.82 -2.38 2.01
CA ARG A 130 -12.99 -3.48 2.50
C ARG A 130 -12.86 -4.59 1.46
N ALA A 131 -11.65 -5.07 1.23
CA ALA A 131 -11.40 -6.28 0.45
C ALA A 131 -10.50 -7.21 1.26
N ASN A 132 -11.04 -8.35 1.67
CA ASN A 132 -10.30 -9.47 2.23
C ASN A 132 -9.92 -10.40 1.08
N ILE A 133 -8.65 -10.74 0.96
CA ILE A 133 -8.10 -11.42 -0.21
C ILE A 133 -7.28 -12.61 0.27
N ARG A 134 -7.51 -13.80 -0.30
CA ARG A 134 -6.59 -14.94 -0.18
C ARG A 134 -5.79 -15.03 -1.45
N CYS A 135 -4.50 -15.20 -1.29
CA CYS A 135 -3.59 -15.57 -2.33
C CYS A 135 -2.98 -16.93 -1.94
N GLY A 136 -3.22 -17.95 -2.75
CA GLY A 136 -2.94 -19.35 -2.39
C GLY A 136 -1.46 -19.73 -2.46
N GLU A 137 -0.77 -19.37 -3.53
CA GLU A 137 0.66 -19.64 -3.68
C GLU A 137 1.52 -18.38 -3.77
N CYS A 138 0.98 -17.27 -4.31
CA CYS A 138 1.66 -15.97 -4.35
C CYS A 138 3.10 -16.08 -4.84
N SER A 139 3.31 -16.84 -5.91
CA SER A 139 4.63 -17.16 -6.44
C SER A 139 5.45 -15.95 -6.88
N ASP A 140 4.82 -14.78 -6.93
CA ASP A 140 5.43 -13.49 -7.18
C ASP A 140 5.95 -12.76 -5.93
N VAL A 141 5.79 -13.33 -4.73
CA VAL A 141 6.23 -12.76 -3.45
C VAL A 141 6.83 -13.84 -2.56
N GLY A 142 8.08 -13.64 -2.14
CA GLY A 142 8.70 -14.46 -1.10
C GLY A 142 8.05 -14.20 0.26
N VAL A 143 7.41 -15.21 0.85
CA VAL A 143 6.72 -15.11 2.15
C VAL A 143 7.63 -15.35 3.35
N GLY A 144 8.87 -15.81 3.11
CA GLY A 144 9.87 -16.10 4.14
C GLY A 144 10.68 -14.91 4.67
N GLY A 145 10.39 -13.67 4.25
CA GLY A 145 11.13 -12.50 4.70
C GLY A 145 10.62 -11.18 4.14
N SER A 146 11.53 -10.22 3.97
CA SER A 146 11.19 -8.88 3.45
C SER A 146 10.83 -8.91 1.97
N SER A 147 9.67 -8.35 1.65
CA SER A 147 9.13 -8.21 0.30
C SER A 147 8.79 -6.74 0.01
N ASN A 148 9.03 -6.29 -1.22
CA ASN A 148 8.72 -4.92 -1.63
C ASN A 148 7.30 -4.82 -2.16
N TRP A 149 6.64 -3.72 -1.82
CA TRP A 149 5.28 -3.41 -2.23
C TRP A 149 5.18 -1.98 -2.69
N ILE A 150 4.24 -1.76 -3.61
CA ILE A 150 3.77 -0.46 -4.03
C ILE A 150 2.26 -0.38 -3.85
N THR A 151 1.76 0.81 -3.59
CA THR A 151 0.32 1.09 -3.60
C THR A 151 0.06 2.33 -4.42
N ALA A 152 -1.13 2.43 -5.00
CA ALA A 152 -1.58 3.64 -5.68
C ALA A 152 -3.09 3.81 -5.51
N TRP A 153 -3.57 5.04 -5.58
CA TRP A 153 -4.99 5.34 -5.44
C TRP A 153 -5.42 6.49 -6.33
N LYS A 154 -6.69 6.46 -6.73
CA LYS A 154 -7.37 7.57 -7.41
C LYS A 154 -8.51 8.06 -6.54
N GLN A 155 -8.52 9.35 -6.23
CA GLN A 155 -9.67 10.01 -5.62
C GLN A 155 -10.72 10.34 -6.67
N GLY A 156 -11.99 10.26 -6.27
CA GLY A 156 -13.12 10.62 -7.12
C GLY A 156 -14.33 9.71 -6.94
N PRO A 157 -15.37 9.92 -7.76
CA PRO A 157 -16.57 9.08 -7.73
C PRO A 157 -16.21 7.60 -7.97
N PRO A 158 -16.86 6.66 -7.26
CA PRO A 158 -16.65 5.23 -7.45
C PRO A 158 -16.99 4.76 -8.88
N LEU A 159 -16.26 3.75 -9.37
CA LEU A 159 -16.49 3.20 -10.71
C LEU A 159 -17.83 2.46 -10.83
N HIS A 160 -18.32 1.85 -9.74
CA HIS A 160 -19.55 1.05 -9.73
C HIS A 160 -19.60 0.00 -10.86
N SER A 161 -18.52 -0.77 -11.01
CA SER A 161 -18.34 -1.74 -12.08
C SER A 161 -17.92 -3.11 -11.54
N SER A 162 -18.51 -4.17 -12.09
CA SER A 162 -18.08 -5.55 -11.85
C SER A 162 -17.10 -6.07 -12.92
N ASP A 163 -16.76 -5.26 -13.91
CA ASP A 163 -15.86 -5.65 -15.00
C ASP A 163 -14.41 -5.68 -14.51
N LEU A 164 -13.81 -6.88 -14.42
CA LEU A 164 -12.42 -7.06 -14.01
C LEU A 164 -11.41 -6.30 -14.89
N SER A 165 -11.79 -5.91 -16.10
CA SER A 165 -10.99 -5.15 -17.06
C SER A 165 -11.33 -3.66 -17.17
N GLU A 166 -12.16 -3.13 -16.25
CA GLU A 166 -12.61 -1.74 -16.23
C GLU A 166 -11.47 -0.72 -16.45
N ALA A 167 -11.72 0.31 -17.26
CA ALA A 167 -10.71 1.33 -17.51
C ALA A 167 -10.51 2.16 -16.23
N ILE A 168 -9.26 2.33 -15.80
CA ILE A 168 -8.93 3.11 -14.60
C ILE A 168 -8.12 4.34 -14.96
N ALA A 169 -8.45 5.47 -14.34
CA ALA A 169 -7.71 6.72 -14.49
C ALA A 169 -6.33 6.62 -13.80
N TYR A 170 -5.40 7.50 -14.18
CA TYR A 170 -4.08 7.61 -13.55
C TYR A 170 -4.19 8.00 -12.07
N HIS A 171 -3.40 7.40 -11.18
CA HIS A 171 -3.47 7.62 -9.73
C HIS A 171 -3.12 9.05 -9.31
N ASP A 172 -3.75 9.54 -8.25
CA ASP A 172 -3.45 10.84 -7.65
C ASP A 172 -2.42 10.71 -6.51
N GLY A 173 -2.03 9.50 -6.13
CA GLY A 173 -1.02 9.26 -5.11
C GLY A 173 -0.58 7.81 -5.10
N TYR A 174 0.61 7.58 -4.60
CA TYR A 174 1.22 6.26 -4.50
C TYR A 174 2.22 6.20 -3.35
N SER A 175 2.52 4.99 -2.90
CA SER A 175 3.59 4.77 -1.93
C SER A 175 4.40 3.53 -2.29
N SER A 176 5.60 3.46 -1.75
CA SER A 176 6.43 2.25 -1.73
C SER A 176 6.83 1.94 -0.29
N PHE A 177 6.95 0.65 0.03
CA PHE A 177 7.38 0.17 1.33
C PHE A 177 7.83 -1.30 1.24
N SER A 178 8.47 -1.80 2.29
CA SER A 178 8.80 -3.23 2.43
C SER A 178 8.04 -3.83 3.61
N VAL A 179 7.57 -5.07 3.46
CA VAL A 179 6.91 -5.86 4.51
C VAL A 179 7.70 -7.13 4.74
N ASP A 180 8.13 -7.33 5.98
CA ASP A 180 8.73 -8.57 6.49
C ASP A 180 7.63 -9.59 6.79
N LEU A 181 7.31 -10.41 5.79
CA LEU A 181 6.20 -11.37 5.85
C LEU A 181 6.46 -12.52 6.83
N ALA A 182 7.72 -12.76 7.19
CA ALA A 182 8.06 -13.70 8.27
C ALA A 182 7.56 -13.23 9.65
N LYS A 183 7.31 -11.93 9.81
CA LYS A 183 6.72 -11.33 11.02
C LYS A 183 5.21 -11.18 10.94
N ALA A 184 4.59 -11.66 9.87
CA ALA A 184 3.15 -11.58 9.63
C ALA A 184 2.42 -12.91 9.94
N ALA A 185 2.95 -13.73 10.85
CA ALA A 185 2.49 -15.10 11.05
C ALA A 185 1.07 -15.17 11.65
N ILE A 186 0.22 -16.01 11.07
CA ILE A 186 -1.11 -16.34 11.59
C ILE A 186 -1.20 -17.85 11.89
N ALA A 187 -1.95 -18.19 12.94
CA ALA A 187 -1.99 -19.54 13.50
C ALA A 187 -2.63 -20.60 12.58
N SER A 188 -3.51 -20.20 11.65
CA SER A 188 -4.21 -21.12 10.74
C SER A 188 -4.25 -20.59 9.31
N ASP A 189 -4.37 -21.49 8.33
CA ASP A 189 -4.70 -21.13 6.94
C ASP A 189 -6.19 -20.85 6.79
N GLU A 190 -6.66 -19.81 7.50
CA GLU A 190 -8.03 -19.32 7.46
C GLU A 190 -8.05 -17.78 7.40
N ASN A 191 -9.16 -17.20 6.98
CA ASN A 191 -9.32 -15.75 6.85
C ASN A 191 -9.19 -15.05 8.23
N PRO A 192 -8.09 -14.32 8.51
CA PRO A 192 -7.88 -13.70 9.81
C PRO A 192 -8.69 -12.39 9.97
N PHE A 193 -9.45 -12.00 8.95
CA PHE A 193 -10.11 -10.69 8.87
C PHE A 193 -11.59 -10.68 9.27
N LEU A 194 -12.13 -11.82 9.73
CA LEU A 194 -13.54 -11.95 10.11
C LEU A 194 -13.85 -11.44 11.52
N SER A 195 -12.84 -11.24 12.36
CA SER A 195 -13.05 -10.71 13.71
C SER A 195 -13.31 -9.19 13.68
N ALA A 196 -14.15 -8.68 14.58
CA ALA A 196 -14.44 -7.24 14.66
C ALA A 196 -13.19 -6.38 14.93
N ASN A 197 -12.15 -6.98 15.52
CA ASN A 197 -10.85 -6.35 15.77
C ASN A 197 -9.89 -6.37 14.57
N SER A 198 -10.29 -6.96 13.44
CA SER A 198 -9.46 -7.03 12.24
C SER A 198 -9.50 -5.74 11.39
N SER A 199 -9.98 -4.62 11.94
CA SER A 199 -9.84 -3.30 11.31
C SER A 199 -8.54 -2.64 11.72
N VAL A 200 -7.75 -2.14 10.78
CA VAL A 200 -6.57 -1.31 11.07
C VAL A 200 -7.05 0.05 11.50
N ASP A 201 -6.58 0.52 12.65
CA ASP A 201 -6.69 1.92 13.01
C ASP A 201 -5.78 2.74 12.10
N THR A 202 -6.38 3.63 11.30
CA THR A 202 -5.70 4.52 10.35
C THR A 202 -4.69 5.45 11.01
N HIS A 203 -4.82 5.68 12.32
CA HIS A 203 -3.89 6.52 13.09
C HIS A 203 -2.77 5.75 13.79
N SER A 204 -2.78 4.42 13.67
CA SER A 204 -1.67 3.59 14.14
C SER A 204 -0.50 3.68 13.17
N GLY A 205 0.70 3.85 13.71
CA GLY A 205 1.93 3.79 12.91
C GLY A 205 2.11 2.43 12.22
N PRO A 206 2.97 2.33 11.19
CA PRO A 206 3.29 1.05 10.57
C PRO A 206 3.76 0.03 11.61
N SER A 207 3.30 -1.20 11.48
CA SER A 207 3.74 -2.31 12.33
C SER A 207 5.26 -2.52 12.22
N SER A 208 5.88 -3.17 13.22
CA SER A 208 7.32 -3.48 13.24
C SER A 208 7.80 -4.37 12.08
N ALA A 209 6.87 -4.96 11.32
CA ALA A 209 7.15 -5.72 10.11
C ALA A 209 7.37 -4.82 8.88
N VAL A 210 7.00 -3.54 8.96
CA VAL A 210 7.01 -2.61 7.82
C VAL A 210 8.17 -1.64 7.92
N SER A 211 8.81 -1.36 6.79
CA SER A 211 9.91 -0.41 6.70
C SER A 211 9.91 0.37 5.38
N GLY A 212 10.61 1.51 5.35
CA GLY A 212 10.83 2.27 4.12
C GLY A 212 9.57 2.85 3.49
N LEU A 213 8.55 3.18 4.29
CA LEU A 213 7.32 3.81 3.80
C LEU A 213 7.63 5.19 3.23
N ASN A 214 7.52 5.32 1.92
CA ASN A 214 7.63 6.57 1.19
C ASN A 214 6.32 6.82 0.46
N THR A 215 5.60 7.86 0.85
CA THR A 215 4.32 8.27 0.22
C THR A 215 4.54 9.51 -0.62
N VAL A 216 3.99 9.46 -1.84
CA VAL A 216 3.97 10.56 -2.80
C VAL A 216 2.51 10.87 -3.13
N ASP A 217 2.05 12.04 -2.69
CA ASP A 217 0.73 12.56 -3.07
C ASP A 217 0.84 13.55 -4.24
N GLN A 218 0.24 13.16 -5.36
CA GLN A 218 0.07 13.99 -6.56
C GLN A 218 -1.25 14.78 -6.51
N THR A 219 -1.50 15.45 -5.38
CA THR A 219 -2.68 16.32 -5.22
C THR A 219 -2.73 17.43 -6.27
N SER A 220 -3.87 18.13 -6.33
CA SER A 220 -4.03 19.32 -7.18
C SER A 220 -2.92 20.37 -6.98
N GLU A 221 -2.30 20.43 -5.80
CA GLU A 221 -1.21 21.36 -5.53
C GLU A 221 0.09 20.99 -6.25
N THR A 222 0.47 19.71 -6.26
CA THR A 222 1.64 19.24 -7.02
C THR A 222 1.40 19.35 -8.51
N ALA A 223 0.18 19.07 -8.97
CA ALA A 223 -0.22 19.32 -10.35
C ALA A 223 -0.16 20.82 -10.70
N ALA A 224 -0.67 21.70 -9.84
CA ALA A 224 -0.62 23.15 -10.04
C ALA A 224 0.81 23.68 -10.08
N LEU A 225 1.70 23.20 -9.20
CA LEU A 225 3.11 23.54 -9.22
C LEU A 225 3.80 23.07 -10.51
N LEU A 226 3.49 21.86 -10.98
CA LEU A 226 4.02 21.34 -12.25
C LEU A 226 3.56 22.18 -13.44
N CYS A 227 2.28 22.55 -13.49
CA CYS A 227 1.75 23.48 -14.48
C CYS A 227 2.43 24.85 -14.38
N ALA A 228 2.60 25.42 -13.18
CA ALA A 228 3.27 26.70 -12.98
C ALA A 228 4.72 26.66 -13.45
N HIS A 229 5.48 25.60 -13.13
CA HIS A 229 6.84 25.39 -13.63
C HIS A 229 6.86 25.38 -15.16
N GLY A 230 6.01 24.55 -15.78
CA GLY A 230 5.93 24.44 -17.23
C GLY A 230 5.56 25.75 -17.91
N ILE A 231 4.58 26.50 -17.39
CA ILE A 231 4.15 27.79 -17.93
C ILE A 231 5.26 28.83 -17.79
N VAL A 232 5.84 28.99 -16.60
CA VAL A 232 6.91 29.99 -16.36
C VAL A 232 8.11 29.70 -17.24
N MET A 233 8.58 28.46 -17.31
CA MET A 233 9.69 28.08 -18.17
C MET A 233 9.38 28.31 -19.66
N SER A 234 8.18 27.96 -20.12
CA SER A 234 7.77 28.19 -21.51
C SER A 234 7.75 29.67 -21.86
N VAL A 235 7.16 30.52 -21.01
CA VAL A 235 7.11 31.97 -21.24
C VAL A 235 8.52 32.57 -21.26
N VAL A 236 9.36 32.20 -20.31
CA VAL A 236 10.73 32.73 -20.21
C VAL A 236 11.58 32.35 -21.42
N PHE A 237 11.57 31.08 -21.84
CA PHE A 237 12.41 30.60 -22.94
C PHE A 237 11.86 30.91 -24.33
N LEU A 238 10.54 30.83 -24.55
CA LEU A 238 9.96 31.02 -25.87
C LEU A 238 9.63 32.49 -26.17
N ILE A 239 9.40 33.30 -25.13
CA ILE A 239 8.99 34.70 -25.30
C ILE A 239 10.01 35.64 -24.67
N GLY A 240 10.32 35.48 -23.38
CA GLY A 240 11.17 36.40 -22.62
C GLY A 240 12.54 36.62 -23.27
N PHE A 241 13.35 35.57 -23.37
CA PHE A 241 14.69 35.68 -23.95
C PHE A 241 14.70 36.09 -25.44
N PRO A 242 13.88 35.50 -26.33
CA PRO A 242 13.81 35.93 -27.73
C PRO A 242 13.36 37.38 -27.90
N ALA A 243 12.36 37.84 -27.14
CA ALA A 243 11.91 39.23 -27.17
C ALA A 243 13.03 40.20 -26.77
N GLY A 244 13.88 39.82 -25.81
CA GLY A 244 15.06 40.61 -25.44
C GLY A 244 16.00 40.88 -26.62
N SER A 245 16.21 39.87 -27.47
CA SER A 245 17.00 40.01 -28.70
C SER A 245 16.32 40.93 -29.72
N PHE A 246 15.00 40.81 -29.91
CA PHE A 246 14.23 41.70 -30.81
C PHE A 246 14.21 43.16 -30.32
N ILE A 247 14.08 43.40 -29.02
CA ILE A 247 14.11 44.75 -28.45
C ILE A 247 15.45 45.45 -28.74
N MET A 248 16.56 44.70 -28.70
CA MET A 248 17.86 45.26 -29.06
C MET A 248 17.92 45.66 -30.54
N LEU A 249 17.34 44.85 -31.44
CA LEU A 249 17.26 45.16 -32.87
C LEU A 249 16.40 46.39 -33.18
N LEU A 250 15.30 46.59 -32.46
CA LEU A 250 14.34 47.67 -32.73
C LEU A 250 14.69 49.00 -32.04
N VAL A 251 15.15 48.94 -30.79
CA VAL A 251 15.33 50.14 -29.94
C VAL A 251 16.80 50.56 -29.82
N GLY A 252 17.74 49.61 -29.94
CA GLY A 252 19.18 49.88 -29.88
C GLY A 252 19.72 50.40 -28.52
N ARG A 253 18.90 50.39 -27.46
CA ARG A 253 19.27 50.91 -26.13
C ARG A 253 19.67 49.79 -25.19
N TRP A 254 20.96 49.67 -24.92
CA TRP A 254 21.53 48.59 -24.09
C TRP A 254 20.92 48.52 -22.67
N LYS A 255 20.57 49.66 -22.06
CA LYS A 255 19.95 49.68 -20.72
C LYS A 255 18.57 49.00 -20.69
N ILE A 256 17.79 49.15 -21.76
CA ILE A 256 16.45 48.54 -21.88
C ILE A 256 16.60 47.03 -22.10
N HIS A 257 17.53 46.64 -22.98
CA HIS A 257 17.85 45.23 -23.19
C HIS A 257 18.33 44.57 -21.88
N ALA A 258 19.27 45.20 -21.17
CA ALA A 258 19.79 44.68 -19.91
C ALA A 258 18.69 44.53 -18.86
N GLY A 259 17.81 45.53 -18.71
CA GLY A 259 16.65 45.43 -17.81
C GLY A 259 15.71 44.28 -18.16
N TRP A 260 15.43 44.07 -19.45
CA TRP A 260 14.59 42.96 -19.92
C TRP A 260 15.24 41.58 -19.71
N GLN A 261 16.55 41.47 -19.92
CA GLN A 261 17.30 40.24 -19.67
C GLN A 261 17.30 39.88 -18.19
N VAL A 262 17.48 40.87 -17.30
CA VAL A 262 17.38 40.66 -15.85
C VAL A 262 15.99 40.18 -15.45
N LEU A 263 14.92 40.78 -16.00
CA LEU A 263 13.55 40.33 -15.72
C LEU A 263 13.32 38.88 -16.15
N SER A 264 13.77 38.51 -17.36
CA SER A 264 13.65 37.14 -17.87
C SER A 264 14.48 36.15 -17.04
N PHE A 265 15.66 36.57 -16.58
CA PHE A 265 16.51 35.78 -15.69
C PHE A 265 15.88 35.54 -14.31
N ILE A 266 15.23 36.55 -13.72
CA ILE A 266 14.46 36.37 -12.48
C ILE A 266 13.34 35.33 -12.70
N GLY A 267 12.61 35.43 -13.82
CA GLY A 267 11.60 34.43 -14.20
C GLY A 267 12.18 33.01 -14.31
N LEU A 268 13.37 32.87 -14.91
CA LEU A 268 14.09 31.60 -14.98
C LEU A 268 14.41 31.04 -13.57
N CYS A 269 14.92 31.88 -12.68
CA CYS A 269 15.22 31.48 -11.30
C CYS A 269 13.96 31.04 -10.55
N CYS A 270 12.84 31.75 -10.71
CA CYS A 270 11.55 31.36 -10.13
C CYS A 270 11.08 30.01 -10.67
N GLY A 271 11.08 29.82 -11.99
CA GLY A 271 10.73 28.54 -12.60
C GLY A 271 11.62 27.39 -12.10
N PHE A 272 12.92 27.64 -11.95
CA PHE A 272 13.89 26.65 -11.49
C PHE A 272 13.64 26.28 -10.02
N ALA A 273 13.41 27.28 -9.16
CA ALA A 273 13.06 27.05 -7.76
C ALA A 273 11.80 26.19 -7.61
N ILE A 274 10.76 26.46 -8.41
CA ILE A 274 9.55 25.62 -8.44
C ILE A 274 9.91 24.18 -8.83
N GLY A 275 10.76 23.98 -9.85
CA GLY A 275 11.20 22.65 -10.27
C GLY A 275 11.94 21.87 -9.15
N VAL A 276 12.81 22.56 -8.41
CA VAL A 276 13.51 21.97 -7.25
C VAL A 276 12.54 21.60 -6.13
N ILE A 277 11.52 22.42 -5.86
CA ILE A 277 10.48 22.14 -4.85
C ILE A 277 9.65 20.90 -5.24
N ILE A 278 9.43 20.70 -6.54
CA ILE A 278 8.65 19.57 -7.05
C ILE A 278 9.45 18.25 -7.02
N SER A 279 10.76 18.28 -7.27
CA SER A 279 11.59 17.07 -7.46
C SER A 279 11.48 16.02 -6.32
N PRO A 280 11.52 16.38 -5.03
CA PRO A 280 11.35 15.43 -3.94
C PRO A 280 9.95 14.80 -3.86
N ARG A 281 8.96 15.37 -4.56
CA ARG A 281 7.57 14.89 -4.56
C ARG A 281 7.31 13.87 -5.67
N TYR A 282 8.33 13.37 -6.37
CA TYR A 282 8.21 12.38 -7.45
C TYR A 282 9.21 11.21 -7.33
N ASN A 283 10.19 11.31 -6.42
CA ASN A 283 11.17 10.24 -6.13
C ASN A 283 10.79 9.51 -4.84
#